data_AF-A0A813X1G1-F1
#
_entry.id   AF-A0A813X1G1-F1
#
_cell.length_a   1.000
_cell.length_b   1.000
_cell.length_c   1.000
_cell.angle_alpha   90.00
_cell.angle_beta   90.00
_cell.angle_gamma   90.00
#
_symmetry.space_group_name_H-M   'P 1'
#
loop_
_entity.id
_entity.type
_entity.pdbx_description
1 polymer ?
#
loop_
_entity_poly.entity_id
_entity_poly.type
_entity_poly.pdbx_seq_one_letter_code
_entity_poly.pdbx_strand_id
1 'polypeptide(L)'
;MDSERLDVKNRIVRINDNLDKKLIAFKSQNYDTLRNECITYKRLFEDSLFLLEAKSIYYTKEIPEDILWKRPMEICENPQFIIREPNISDFDQGILKNSSLVIGCSSLILKTELFEFVIPSGQHFGYPNYCGIFHFRFWYYGKWVDVAIDDRLPVDSNNNLIFGKNKVLTNEFWFPLFEKAYAKFCGSYEHLECINSANFLVDLTSAIVEEFEIKNLQNENRKHEIWNFMKNSLDRESLIRAYISPNPKIKGLRLTNGLAIDRYYAVGKMTTVTNENKKFDLIKIRNQWDEKADWRLPWSEKVNYLIENNEEIEKILLKSDDFCEGEFWLMFDDFYRYFETIQICELTIDAFFLESVRNKDGQKSKFCWNLFSYHGEWIPMKSSGGSGRINEEQYWKNPQLMFTINETDLPGDAKVTTLIISLYQKYLRELNTETNGKSKEKFIQFRIYRVIDENLALEAKNNCFRLYASNLEKCATSGGYINKTEVVKRFKLTPGSYLIIPSCYDIGIKGEFLLRVCSEYPIKERNVSILEEFKSSLEKDDIVFPINRATQCLSNSDKKIDCEGFVTSNVCSHIKELGFYVGDSVFKDNDKVDIKKKNKFFD
;
A
#
# COMPACT_ATOMS: atom_id res chain seq x y z
N MET A 1 3.29 -2.32 -32.34
CA MET A 1 3.75 -1.18 -31.52
C MET A 1 2.66 -0.62 -30.62
N ASP A 2 1.50 -0.17 -31.12
CA ASP A 2 0.49 0.48 -30.26
C ASP A 2 -0.11 -0.43 -29.18
N SER A 3 -0.23 -1.75 -29.42
CA SER A 3 -0.70 -2.72 -28.42
C SER A 3 0.28 -2.87 -27.23
N GLU A 4 1.58 -2.96 -27.46
CA GLU A 4 2.58 -3.01 -26.39
C GLU A 4 2.71 -1.66 -25.66
N ARG A 5 2.59 -0.53 -26.36
CA ARG A 5 2.52 0.80 -25.72
C ARG A 5 1.27 0.98 -24.86
N LEU A 6 0.13 0.38 -25.25
CA LEU A 6 -1.06 0.28 -24.39
C LEU A 6 -0.78 -0.57 -23.15
N ASP A 7 -0.09 -1.70 -23.29
CA ASP A 7 0.22 -2.59 -22.17
C ASP A 7 1.14 -1.93 -21.13
N VAL A 8 2.15 -1.17 -21.56
CA VAL A 8 3.01 -0.38 -20.66
C VAL A 8 2.22 0.73 -19.95
N LYS A 9 1.31 1.44 -20.64
CA LYS A 9 0.42 2.42 -19.99
C LYS A 9 -0.51 1.79 -18.96
N ASN A 10 -1.03 0.59 -19.23
CA ASN A 10 -1.90 -0.14 -18.30
C ASN A 10 -1.20 -0.54 -16.97
N ARG A 11 0.14 -0.54 -16.93
CA ARG A 11 0.94 -0.84 -15.73
C ARG A 11 1.09 0.35 -14.78
N ILE A 12 0.92 1.59 -15.25
CA ILE A 12 0.82 2.78 -14.39
C ILE A 12 -0.66 3.05 -14.12
N VAL A 13 -1.08 2.91 -12.86
CA VAL A 13 -2.43 3.22 -12.43
C VAL A 13 -2.39 4.47 -11.56
N ARG A 14 -2.85 5.59 -12.14
CA ARG A 14 -3.30 6.76 -11.37
C ARG A 14 -4.76 6.56 -11.02
N ILE A 15 -5.09 6.67 -9.74
CA ILE A 15 -6.46 6.42 -9.27
C ILE A 15 -7.40 7.59 -9.65
N ASN A 16 -6.84 8.79 -9.86
CA ASN A 16 -7.61 10.00 -10.16
C ASN A 16 -8.07 10.16 -11.63
N ASP A 17 -7.50 9.42 -12.60
CA ASP A 17 -7.70 9.72 -14.04
C ASP A 17 -8.53 8.68 -14.81
N ASN A 18 -9.06 7.63 -14.15
CA ASN A 18 -10.04 6.69 -14.74
C ASN A 18 -10.91 6.05 -13.65
N LEU A 19 -12.08 6.63 -13.39
CA LEU A 19 -13.06 6.12 -12.42
C LEU A 19 -13.77 4.82 -12.86
N ASP A 20 -13.61 4.38 -14.11
CA ASP A 20 -14.11 3.09 -14.61
C ASP A 20 -13.21 1.89 -14.24
N LYS A 21 -12.96 1.69 -12.93
CA LYS A 21 -12.50 0.39 -12.38
C LYS A 21 -13.32 -0.05 -11.17
N LYS A 22 -14.60 -0.27 -11.47
CA LYS A 22 -15.54 -1.23 -10.86
C LYS A 22 -14.94 -2.10 -9.75
N LEU A 23 -15.53 -2.00 -8.56
CA LEU A 23 -15.37 -2.95 -7.45
C LEU A 23 -15.36 -4.40 -7.97
N ILE A 24 -14.30 -5.15 -7.66
CA ILE A 24 -14.06 -6.46 -8.28
C ILE A 24 -14.71 -7.56 -7.46
N ALA A 25 -15.67 -8.27 -8.05
CA ALA A 25 -16.22 -9.49 -7.47
C ALA A 25 -15.12 -10.55 -7.26
N PHE A 26 -14.88 -10.94 -6.01
CA PHE A 26 -13.88 -11.96 -5.66
C PHE A 26 -14.16 -13.26 -6.41
N LYS A 27 -13.20 -13.71 -7.22
CA LYS A 27 -13.32 -14.91 -8.07
C LYS A 27 -14.66 -14.95 -8.86
N SER A 28 -15.11 -13.77 -9.33
CA SER A 28 -16.34 -13.56 -10.11
C SER A 28 -17.67 -13.78 -9.36
N GLN A 29 -17.68 -13.96 -8.04
CA GLN A 29 -18.91 -14.01 -7.24
C GLN A 29 -19.46 -12.60 -6.97
N ASN A 30 -20.32 -12.10 -7.85
CA ASN A 30 -20.99 -10.81 -7.66
C ASN A 30 -22.13 -10.93 -6.63
N TYR A 31 -22.01 -10.21 -5.51
CA TYR A 31 -22.96 -10.25 -4.39
C TYR A 31 -24.42 -10.00 -4.82
N ASP A 32 -24.71 -8.91 -5.53
CA ASP A 32 -26.09 -8.54 -5.91
C ASP A 32 -26.75 -9.61 -6.78
N THR A 33 -26.00 -10.17 -7.74
CA THR A 33 -26.47 -11.24 -8.63
C THR A 33 -26.79 -12.51 -7.83
N LEU A 34 -25.86 -12.97 -7.00
CA LEU A 34 -26.04 -14.17 -6.16
C LEU A 34 -27.18 -14.01 -5.16
N ARG A 35 -27.30 -12.83 -4.54
CA ARG A 35 -28.40 -12.48 -3.63
C ARG A 35 -29.75 -12.48 -4.34
N ASN A 36 -29.85 -11.84 -5.50
CA ASN A 36 -31.09 -11.78 -6.27
C ASN A 36 -31.51 -13.17 -6.78
N GLU A 37 -30.57 -14.02 -7.18
CA GLU A 37 -30.84 -15.44 -7.48
C GLU A 37 -31.39 -16.18 -6.25
N CYS A 38 -30.74 -16.05 -5.09
CA CYS A 38 -31.15 -16.76 -3.88
C CYS A 38 -32.54 -16.32 -3.38
N ILE A 39 -32.86 -15.03 -3.46
CA ILE A 39 -34.21 -14.49 -3.20
C ILE A 39 -35.22 -15.06 -4.21
N THR A 40 -34.89 -15.03 -5.52
CA THR A 40 -35.78 -15.50 -6.60
C THR A 40 -36.12 -16.99 -6.46
N TYR A 41 -35.12 -17.82 -6.18
CA TYR A 41 -35.28 -19.27 -6.00
C TYR A 41 -35.64 -19.67 -4.56
N LYS A 42 -35.83 -18.72 -3.65
CA LYS A 42 -36.13 -18.93 -2.21
C LYS A 42 -35.19 -19.94 -1.53
N ARG A 43 -33.89 -19.86 -1.85
CA ARG A 43 -32.84 -20.69 -1.26
C ARG A 43 -31.91 -19.84 -0.39
N LEU A 44 -31.25 -20.48 0.57
CA LEU A 44 -30.10 -19.86 1.24
C LEU A 44 -28.87 -20.00 0.34
N PHE A 45 -28.00 -19.00 0.34
CA PHE A 45 -26.75 -19.04 -0.38
C PHE A 45 -25.81 -20.07 0.24
N GLU A 46 -25.06 -20.74 -0.63
CA GLU A 46 -24.03 -21.70 -0.27
C GLU A 46 -22.76 -21.37 -1.07
N ASP A 47 -21.69 -21.06 -0.37
CA ASP A 47 -20.47 -20.57 -0.97
C ASP A 47 -19.61 -21.70 -1.55
N SER A 48 -19.67 -21.86 -2.87
CA SER A 48 -18.87 -22.84 -3.61
C SER A 48 -17.36 -22.57 -3.59
N LEU A 49 -16.91 -21.39 -3.14
CA LEU A 49 -15.50 -20.99 -3.12
C LEU A 49 -14.87 -20.98 -1.72
N PHE A 50 -15.65 -21.23 -0.67
CA PHE A 50 -15.17 -21.39 0.71
C PHE A 50 -15.98 -22.49 1.41
N LEU A 51 -15.61 -23.73 1.10
CA LEU A 51 -16.35 -24.93 1.48
C LEU A 51 -16.30 -25.18 2.99
N LEU A 52 -17.29 -25.91 3.53
CA LEU A 52 -17.40 -26.27 4.95
C LEU A 52 -16.47 -27.44 5.31
N GLU A 53 -15.20 -27.32 4.90
CA GLU A 53 -14.19 -28.37 4.99
C GLU A 53 -13.06 -27.99 5.94
N ALA A 54 -12.29 -28.99 6.35
CA ALA A 54 -11.16 -28.79 7.25
C ALA A 54 -10.16 -27.74 6.72
N LYS A 55 -9.78 -27.83 5.45
CA LYS A 55 -8.83 -26.91 4.79
C LYS A 55 -9.21 -25.42 4.87
N SER A 56 -10.50 -25.10 5.02
CA SER A 56 -10.99 -23.72 5.17
C SER A 56 -10.74 -23.17 6.57
N ILE A 57 -10.55 -24.05 7.56
CA ILE A 57 -10.12 -23.73 8.91
C ILE A 57 -8.59 -23.87 9.01
N TYR A 58 -8.09 -25.11 9.01
CA TYR A 58 -6.66 -25.44 9.12
C TYR A 58 -6.21 -26.25 7.89
N TYR A 59 -5.10 -25.84 7.28
CA TYR A 59 -4.41 -26.51 6.17
C TYR A 59 -3.06 -27.13 6.59
N THR A 60 -2.50 -26.74 7.75
CA THR A 60 -1.28 -27.37 8.31
C THR A 60 -1.54 -28.23 9.56
N LYS A 61 -2.69 -28.07 10.20
CA LYS A 61 -3.06 -28.73 11.48
C LYS A 61 -4.28 -29.64 11.31
N GLU A 62 -4.33 -30.70 12.10
CA GLU A 62 -5.58 -31.43 12.32
C GLU A 62 -6.59 -30.58 13.10
N ILE A 63 -7.86 -30.90 12.94
CA ILE A 63 -8.98 -30.13 13.48
C ILE A 63 -9.61 -30.90 14.63
N PRO A 64 -10.02 -30.23 15.73
CA PRO A 64 -10.87 -30.86 16.74
C PRO A 64 -12.10 -31.53 16.10
N GLU A 65 -12.38 -32.78 16.47
CA GLU A 65 -13.43 -33.61 15.84
C GLU A 65 -14.86 -33.04 15.99
N ASP A 66 -15.05 -32.05 16.87
CA ASP A 66 -16.34 -31.49 17.28
C ASP A 66 -16.77 -30.18 16.56
N ILE A 67 -16.06 -29.71 15.53
CA ILE A 67 -16.39 -28.44 14.87
C ILE A 67 -17.52 -28.62 13.85
N LEU A 68 -18.62 -27.90 14.07
CA LEU A 68 -19.77 -27.82 13.18
C LEU A 68 -19.82 -26.45 12.48
N TRP A 69 -20.57 -26.37 11.37
CA TRP A 69 -20.83 -25.10 10.67
C TRP A 69 -22.32 -24.78 10.75
N LYS A 70 -22.69 -23.65 11.37
CA LYS A 70 -24.09 -23.25 11.60
C LYS A 70 -24.33 -21.79 11.21
N ARG A 71 -25.52 -21.48 10.70
CA ARG A 71 -25.94 -20.09 10.44
C ARG A 71 -26.34 -19.41 11.75
N PRO A 72 -26.26 -18.07 11.86
CA PRO A 72 -26.70 -17.32 13.05
C PRO A 72 -28.12 -17.65 13.52
N MET A 73 -29.05 -17.92 12.58
CA MET A 73 -30.42 -18.36 12.85
C MET A 73 -30.53 -19.74 13.54
N GLU A 74 -29.44 -20.53 13.56
CA GLU A 74 -29.32 -21.83 14.25
C GLU A 74 -28.51 -21.73 15.54
N ILE A 75 -27.91 -20.55 15.82
CA ILE A 75 -27.02 -20.30 16.96
C ILE A 75 -27.75 -19.50 18.05
N CYS A 76 -28.52 -18.47 17.69
CA CYS A 76 -29.26 -17.66 18.65
C CYS A 76 -30.63 -17.20 18.12
N GLU A 77 -31.47 -16.72 19.04
CA GLU A 77 -32.70 -16.02 18.66
C GLU A 77 -32.37 -14.62 18.11
N ASN A 78 -33.12 -14.19 17.09
CA ASN A 78 -33.07 -12.85 16.50
C ASN A 78 -31.64 -12.30 16.22
N PRO A 79 -30.82 -13.00 15.39
CA PRO A 79 -29.50 -12.51 15.01
C PRO A 79 -29.59 -11.17 14.27
N GLN A 80 -28.64 -10.29 14.55
CA GLN A 80 -28.50 -8.97 13.95
C GLN A 80 -27.14 -8.84 13.30
N PHE A 81 -27.03 -8.04 12.24
CA PHE A 81 -25.75 -7.80 11.59
C PHE A 81 -24.89 -6.86 12.43
N ILE A 82 -25.36 -5.62 12.59
CA ILE A 82 -24.80 -4.59 13.48
C ILE A 82 -25.97 -4.08 14.33
N ILE A 83 -25.77 -3.97 15.66
CA ILE A 83 -26.78 -3.51 16.62
C ILE A 83 -26.53 -2.06 17.04
N ARG A 84 -25.26 -1.70 17.26
CA ARG A 84 -24.82 -0.35 17.63
C ARG A 84 -23.48 -0.03 16.95
N GLU A 85 -23.00 1.20 17.12
CA GLU A 85 -21.62 1.53 16.78
C GLU A 85 -20.65 0.53 17.45
N PRO A 86 -19.76 -0.15 16.70
CA PRO A 86 -18.98 -1.24 17.27
C PRO A 86 -18.02 -0.79 18.37
N ASN A 87 -18.16 -1.38 19.56
CA ASN A 87 -17.21 -1.18 20.65
C ASN A 87 -16.17 -2.29 20.65
N ILE A 88 -14.89 -1.93 20.63
CA ILE A 88 -13.80 -2.88 20.37
C ILE A 88 -13.55 -3.78 21.59
N SER A 89 -13.83 -3.26 22.79
CA SER A 89 -13.82 -4.06 24.02
C SER A 89 -14.85 -5.18 24.02
N ASP A 90 -15.90 -5.12 23.18
CA ASP A 90 -16.92 -6.17 23.08
C ASP A 90 -16.39 -7.42 22.34
N PHE A 91 -15.30 -7.32 21.57
CA PHE A 91 -14.81 -8.45 20.78
C PHE A 91 -13.98 -9.44 21.61
N ASP A 92 -14.20 -10.71 21.31
CA ASP A 92 -13.36 -11.85 21.66
C ASP A 92 -12.70 -12.35 20.35
N GLN A 93 -11.46 -12.79 20.43
CA GLN A 93 -10.63 -13.25 19.30
C GLN A 93 -10.71 -14.77 19.10
N GLY A 94 -11.43 -15.49 19.97
CA GLY A 94 -11.59 -16.93 19.91
C GLY A 94 -10.26 -17.68 19.97
N ILE A 95 -10.19 -18.83 19.31
CA ILE A 95 -9.01 -19.73 19.37
C ILE A 95 -7.78 -19.16 18.67
N LEU A 96 -7.94 -18.30 17.65
CA LEU A 96 -6.82 -17.74 16.88
C LEU A 96 -6.03 -16.68 17.65
N LYS A 97 -6.68 -16.00 18.63
CA LYS A 97 -6.07 -14.93 19.44
C LYS A 97 -5.36 -13.85 18.60
N ASN A 98 -5.92 -13.59 17.41
CA ASN A 98 -5.35 -12.66 16.46
C ASN A 98 -5.73 -11.21 16.82
N SER A 99 -4.81 -10.51 17.46
CA SER A 99 -4.99 -9.11 17.81
C SER A 99 -5.01 -8.19 16.60
N SER A 100 -4.33 -8.52 15.49
CA SER A 100 -4.30 -7.69 14.28
C SER A 100 -5.70 -7.40 13.72
N LEU A 101 -6.60 -8.40 13.73
CA LEU A 101 -7.99 -8.23 13.27
C LEU A 101 -8.74 -7.16 14.07
N VAL A 102 -8.68 -7.28 15.40
CA VAL A 102 -9.34 -6.35 16.33
C VAL A 102 -8.75 -4.94 16.20
N ILE A 103 -7.42 -4.80 16.06
CA ILE A 103 -6.74 -3.50 15.91
C ILE A 103 -6.96 -2.89 14.51
N GLY A 104 -7.24 -3.70 13.49
CA GLY A 104 -7.61 -3.19 12.18
C GLY A 104 -9.03 -2.64 12.17
N CYS A 105 -10.00 -3.43 12.63
CA CYS A 105 -11.40 -3.00 12.76
C CYS A 105 -11.53 -1.76 13.67
N SER A 106 -10.80 -1.72 14.77
CA SER A 106 -10.76 -0.55 15.67
C SER A 106 -10.26 0.73 15.01
N SER A 107 -9.36 0.61 14.04
CA SER A 107 -8.84 1.74 13.28
C SER A 107 -9.82 2.21 12.20
N LEU A 108 -10.62 1.28 11.65
CA LEU A 108 -11.72 1.61 10.75
C LEU A 108 -12.85 2.37 11.44
N ILE A 109 -13.21 1.99 12.66
CA ILE A 109 -14.30 2.63 13.42
C ILE A 109 -14.02 4.13 13.68
N LEU A 110 -12.74 4.55 13.70
CA LEU A 110 -12.35 5.97 13.78
C LEU A 110 -12.59 6.76 12.47
N LYS A 111 -13.05 6.11 11.41
CA LYS A 111 -13.33 6.66 10.07
C LYS A 111 -14.61 6.02 9.52
N THR A 112 -15.76 6.52 9.95
CA THR A 112 -17.10 5.97 9.63
C THR A 112 -17.30 5.70 8.14
N GLU A 113 -16.88 6.61 7.25
CA GLU A 113 -17.00 6.45 5.80
C GLU A 113 -16.17 5.28 5.26
N LEU A 114 -15.04 4.98 5.90
CA LEU A 114 -14.18 3.84 5.55
C LEU A 114 -14.73 2.54 6.14
N PHE A 115 -15.26 2.59 7.37
CA PHE A 115 -15.96 1.48 8.00
C PHE A 115 -17.16 1.02 7.16
N GLU A 116 -18.08 1.93 6.80
CA GLU A 116 -19.25 1.63 5.96
C GLU A 116 -18.87 1.21 4.53
N PHE A 117 -17.70 1.62 4.03
CA PHE A 117 -17.20 1.16 2.74
C PHE A 117 -16.69 -0.28 2.79
N VAL A 118 -15.94 -0.65 3.84
CA VAL A 118 -15.37 -2.00 4.05
C VAL A 118 -16.42 -3.01 4.53
N ILE A 119 -17.37 -2.55 5.36
CA ILE A 119 -18.49 -3.31 5.91
C ILE A 119 -19.79 -2.63 5.45
N PRO A 120 -20.33 -2.98 4.26
CA PRO A 120 -21.48 -2.31 3.69
C PRO A 120 -22.74 -2.36 4.57
N SER A 121 -23.32 -1.19 4.82
CA SER A 121 -24.60 -1.02 5.51
C SER A 121 -25.77 -1.66 4.75
N GLY A 122 -26.85 -2.00 5.46
CA GLY A 122 -28.07 -2.57 4.86
C GLY A 122 -28.12 -4.10 4.74
N GLN A 123 -27.08 -4.80 5.19
CA GLN A 123 -27.09 -6.26 5.35
C GLN A 123 -27.87 -6.65 6.62
N HIS A 124 -28.73 -7.67 6.56
CA HIS A 124 -29.60 -8.05 7.68
C HIS A 124 -30.10 -9.50 7.61
N PHE A 125 -30.50 -10.05 8.78
CA PHE A 125 -31.11 -11.39 8.91
C PHE A 125 -32.65 -11.40 8.75
N GLY A 126 -33.29 -10.23 8.64
CA GLY A 126 -34.74 -10.12 8.49
C GLY A 126 -35.30 -10.65 7.16
N TYR A 127 -36.45 -11.32 7.21
CA TYR A 127 -37.27 -11.66 6.04
C TYR A 127 -37.99 -10.42 5.47
N PRO A 128 -38.38 -10.40 4.17
CA PRO A 128 -38.26 -11.47 3.18
C PRO A 128 -36.91 -11.53 2.45
N ASN A 129 -36.01 -10.57 2.68
CA ASN A 129 -34.80 -10.41 1.88
C ASN A 129 -33.60 -11.25 2.37
N TYR A 130 -33.67 -11.82 3.57
CA TYR A 130 -32.66 -12.76 4.06
C TYR A 130 -32.58 -14.01 3.18
N CYS A 131 -31.37 -14.29 2.70
CA CYS A 131 -31.05 -15.50 1.96
C CYS A 131 -29.65 -16.03 2.32
N GLY A 132 -29.16 -15.77 3.54
CA GLY A 132 -27.91 -16.33 4.06
C GLY A 132 -26.64 -15.92 3.30
N ILE A 133 -26.62 -14.72 2.70
CA ILE A 133 -25.47 -14.14 1.99
C ILE A 133 -25.11 -12.75 2.56
N PHE A 134 -23.81 -12.50 2.71
CA PHE A 134 -23.22 -11.25 3.18
C PHE A 134 -22.00 -10.89 2.32
N HIS A 135 -21.50 -9.66 2.38
CA HIS A 135 -20.29 -9.23 1.68
C HIS A 135 -19.49 -8.15 2.41
N PHE A 136 -18.19 -8.11 2.12
CA PHE A 136 -17.20 -7.20 2.70
C PHE A 136 -16.16 -6.83 1.64
N ARG A 137 -15.51 -5.67 1.79
CA ARG A 137 -14.56 -5.14 0.79
C ARG A 137 -13.14 -5.07 1.33
N PHE A 138 -12.20 -5.67 0.61
CA PHE A 138 -10.77 -5.62 0.93
C PHE A 138 -9.97 -5.08 -0.24
N TRP A 139 -8.94 -4.30 0.07
CA TRP A 139 -7.98 -3.81 -0.91
C TRP A 139 -6.96 -4.91 -1.24
N TYR A 140 -6.70 -5.10 -2.53
CA TYR A 140 -5.79 -6.10 -3.05
C TYR A 140 -4.99 -5.52 -4.22
N TYR A 141 -3.73 -5.18 -3.95
CA TYR A 141 -2.77 -4.69 -4.93
C TYR A 141 -3.33 -3.59 -5.86
N GLY A 142 -3.81 -2.50 -5.28
CA GLY A 142 -4.30 -1.33 -6.01
C GLY A 142 -5.74 -1.43 -6.50
N LYS A 143 -6.52 -2.41 -6.03
CA LYS A 143 -7.92 -2.63 -6.43
C LYS A 143 -8.76 -3.03 -5.22
N TRP A 144 -10.00 -2.56 -5.16
CA TRP A 144 -10.96 -3.01 -4.16
C TRP A 144 -11.71 -4.25 -4.64
N VAL A 145 -11.82 -5.24 -3.75
CA VAL A 145 -12.36 -6.57 -4.02
C VAL A 145 -13.52 -6.85 -3.08
N ASP A 146 -14.68 -7.18 -3.65
CA ASP A 146 -15.92 -7.50 -2.94
C ASP A 146 -16.00 -9.01 -2.71
N VAL A 147 -16.00 -9.43 -1.44
CA VAL A 147 -15.98 -10.83 -1.03
C VAL A 147 -17.35 -11.19 -0.47
N ALA A 148 -18.19 -11.76 -1.33
CA ALA A 148 -19.44 -12.40 -0.90
C ALA A 148 -19.13 -13.69 -0.12
N ILE A 149 -19.89 -13.98 0.94
CA ILE A 149 -19.84 -15.23 1.72
C ILE A 149 -21.26 -15.69 2.07
N ASP A 150 -21.43 -16.98 2.34
CA ASP A 150 -22.58 -17.43 3.13
C ASP A 150 -22.37 -17.20 4.63
N ASP A 151 -23.44 -17.22 5.41
CA ASP A 151 -23.41 -16.95 6.86
C ASP A 151 -23.11 -18.16 7.75
N ARG A 152 -22.75 -19.33 7.22
CA ARG A 152 -22.39 -20.50 8.05
C ARG A 152 -21.07 -20.24 8.78
N LEU A 153 -21.06 -20.28 10.11
CA LEU A 153 -19.90 -20.00 10.95
C LEU A 153 -19.45 -21.26 11.70
N PRO A 154 -18.13 -21.45 11.92
CA PRO A 154 -17.61 -22.54 12.75
C PRO A 154 -18.02 -22.39 14.23
N VAL A 155 -18.56 -23.46 14.80
CA VAL A 155 -19.00 -23.55 16.20
C VAL A 155 -18.53 -24.85 16.86
N ASP A 156 -18.45 -24.85 18.19
CA ASP A 156 -18.25 -26.06 19.00
C ASP A 156 -19.54 -26.90 19.11
N SER A 157 -19.44 -28.03 19.79
CA SER A 157 -20.57 -28.94 20.09
C SER A 157 -21.70 -28.29 20.93
N ASN A 158 -21.45 -27.13 21.55
CA ASN A 158 -22.41 -26.36 22.34
C ASN A 158 -22.97 -25.14 21.57
N ASN A 159 -22.70 -25.03 20.27
CA ASN A 159 -23.03 -23.90 19.38
C ASN A 159 -22.29 -22.59 19.69
N ASN A 160 -21.21 -22.59 20.47
CA ASN A 160 -20.40 -21.40 20.65
C ASN A 160 -19.53 -21.15 19.42
N LEU A 161 -19.51 -19.91 18.93
CA LEU A 161 -18.50 -19.47 17.96
C LEU A 161 -17.09 -19.68 18.54
N ILE A 162 -16.25 -20.42 17.79
CA ILE A 162 -14.86 -20.73 18.16
C ILE A 162 -13.86 -19.65 17.73
N PHE A 163 -14.23 -18.84 16.74
CA PHE A 163 -13.44 -17.71 16.24
C PHE A 163 -13.96 -16.38 16.81
N GLY A 164 -13.68 -15.27 16.14
CA GLY A 164 -14.06 -13.93 16.55
C GLY A 164 -15.56 -13.78 16.77
N LYS A 165 -15.94 -13.11 17.86
CA LYS A 165 -17.34 -12.86 18.24
C LYS A 165 -17.51 -11.59 19.07
N ASN A 166 -18.71 -11.03 19.04
CA ASN A 166 -19.12 -10.06 20.05
C ASN A 166 -19.54 -10.83 21.33
N LYS A 167 -18.85 -10.60 22.45
CA LYS A 167 -19.09 -11.29 23.74
C LYS A 167 -20.09 -10.59 24.64
N VAL A 168 -20.49 -9.35 24.31
CA VAL A 168 -21.45 -8.53 25.04
C VAL A 168 -22.82 -8.61 24.34
N LEU A 169 -22.84 -8.24 23.06
CA LEU A 169 -23.99 -8.36 22.17
C LEU A 169 -23.93 -9.69 21.43
N THR A 170 -24.25 -10.78 22.13
CA THR A 170 -24.07 -12.16 21.64
C THR A 170 -24.91 -12.53 20.41
N ASN A 171 -25.89 -11.70 20.04
CA ASN A 171 -26.66 -11.83 18.81
C ASN A 171 -26.19 -10.89 17.67
N GLU A 172 -25.03 -10.23 17.80
CA GLU A 172 -24.42 -9.41 16.74
C GLU A 172 -23.35 -10.21 15.96
N PHE A 173 -23.50 -10.29 14.62
CA PHE A 173 -22.71 -11.21 13.78
C PHE A 173 -21.80 -10.57 12.73
N TRP A 174 -21.75 -9.25 12.57
CA TRP A 174 -20.88 -8.64 11.55
C TRP A 174 -19.40 -9.02 11.73
N PHE A 175 -18.89 -9.09 12.95
CA PHE A 175 -17.47 -9.39 13.22
C PHE A 175 -17.10 -10.85 12.89
N PRO A 176 -17.85 -11.88 13.35
CA PRO A 176 -17.67 -13.27 12.87
C PRO A 176 -17.73 -13.42 11.35
N LEU A 177 -18.67 -12.72 10.70
CA LEU A 177 -18.86 -12.76 9.24
C LEU A 177 -17.72 -12.04 8.49
N PHE A 178 -17.26 -10.91 9.00
CA PHE A 178 -16.12 -10.16 8.50
C PHE A 178 -14.84 -11.00 8.57
N GLU A 179 -14.59 -11.66 9.71
CA GLU A 179 -13.46 -12.57 9.88
C GLU A 179 -13.56 -13.76 8.91
N LYS A 180 -14.75 -14.35 8.71
CA LYS A 180 -14.97 -15.39 7.69
C LYS A 180 -14.66 -14.89 6.27
N ALA A 181 -15.10 -13.68 5.92
CA ALA A 181 -14.84 -13.10 4.61
C ALA A 181 -13.35 -12.83 4.40
N TYR A 182 -12.64 -12.38 5.44
CA TYR A 182 -11.20 -12.18 5.37
C TYR A 182 -10.40 -13.51 5.41
N ALA A 183 -10.90 -14.54 6.10
CA ALA A 183 -10.41 -15.91 6.01
C ALA A 183 -10.50 -16.45 4.59
N LYS A 184 -11.67 -16.30 3.94
CA LYS A 184 -11.88 -16.67 2.54
C LYS A 184 -10.97 -15.90 1.58
N PHE A 185 -10.80 -14.60 1.80
CA PHE A 185 -9.94 -13.73 1.01
C PHE A 185 -8.46 -14.14 1.12
N CYS A 186 -8.00 -14.51 2.33
CA CYS A 186 -6.64 -15.00 2.57
C CYS A 186 -6.43 -16.49 2.22
N GLY A 187 -7.49 -17.30 2.18
CA GLY A 187 -7.49 -18.72 1.82
C GLY A 187 -8.05 -19.67 2.89
N SER A 188 -7.83 -19.37 4.18
CA SER A 188 -8.38 -20.12 5.33
C SER A 188 -8.32 -19.28 6.62
N TYR A 189 -8.97 -19.74 7.70
CA TYR A 189 -8.82 -19.14 9.03
C TYR A 189 -7.38 -19.23 9.56
N GLU A 190 -6.63 -20.29 9.26
CA GLU A 190 -5.22 -20.42 9.66
C GLU A 190 -4.31 -19.35 9.05
N HIS A 191 -4.59 -18.88 7.84
CA HIS A 191 -3.86 -17.75 7.26
C HIS A 191 -3.99 -16.48 8.11
N LEU A 192 -4.99 -16.41 8.99
CA LEU A 192 -5.17 -15.30 9.89
C LEU A 192 -4.13 -15.29 11.04
N GLU A 193 -3.63 -16.44 11.50
CA GLU A 193 -2.71 -16.53 12.65
C GLU A 193 -1.42 -15.71 12.49
N CYS A 194 -0.96 -15.51 11.25
CA CYS A 194 0.30 -14.83 10.94
C CYS A 194 0.13 -13.46 10.25
N ILE A 195 -1.06 -12.84 10.33
CA ILE A 195 -1.26 -11.51 9.72
C ILE A 195 -0.46 -10.43 10.45
N ASN A 196 0.44 -9.80 9.71
CA ASN A 196 1.08 -8.56 10.14
C ASN A 196 0.05 -7.41 10.20
N SER A 197 -0.01 -6.70 11.34
CA SER A 197 -0.96 -5.61 11.60
C SER A 197 -0.85 -4.42 10.64
N ALA A 198 0.32 -4.17 10.02
CA ALA A 198 0.47 -3.15 8.99
C ALA A 198 -0.12 -3.63 7.65
N ASN A 199 0.20 -4.86 7.22
CA ASN A 199 -0.40 -5.46 6.02
C ASN A 199 -1.94 -5.48 6.12
N PHE A 200 -2.49 -5.80 7.29
CA PHE A 200 -3.94 -5.79 7.48
C PHE A 200 -4.55 -4.40 7.30
N LEU A 201 -3.91 -3.35 7.83
CA LEU A 201 -4.39 -1.99 7.57
C LEU A 201 -4.30 -1.61 6.10
N VAL A 202 -3.28 -2.04 5.35
CA VAL A 202 -3.25 -1.80 3.89
C VAL A 202 -4.48 -2.42 3.21
N ASP A 203 -4.81 -3.67 3.55
CA ASP A 203 -6.01 -4.37 3.04
C ASP A 203 -7.33 -3.70 3.45
N LEU A 204 -7.40 -3.04 4.61
CA LEU A 204 -8.62 -2.37 5.09
C LEU A 204 -8.75 -0.92 4.64
N THR A 205 -7.65 -0.26 4.25
CA THR A 205 -7.65 1.21 4.12
C THR A 205 -7.06 1.72 2.81
N SER A 206 -6.50 0.85 1.96
CA SER A 206 -5.64 1.18 0.81
C SER A 206 -4.35 1.96 1.13
N ALA A 207 -4.16 2.40 2.38
CA ALA A 207 -3.12 3.32 2.80
C ALA A 207 -1.69 2.80 2.57
N ILE A 208 -0.75 3.72 2.67
CA ILE A 208 0.66 3.37 2.93
C ILE A 208 0.88 3.44 4.45
N VAL A 209 1.35 2.33 5.05
CA VAL A 209 1.63 2.27 6.49
C VAL A 209 3.13 2.46 6.72
N GLU A 210 3.49 3.57 7.35
CA GLU A 210 4.85 3.83 7.84
C GLU A 210 4.99 3.42 9.30
N GLU A 211 6.17 2.92 9.67
CA GLU A 211 6.49 2.43 11.01
C GLU A 211 7.77 3.14 11.49
N PHE A 212 7.69 3.78 12.65
CA PHE A 212 8.77 4.57 13.25
C PHE A 212 9.02 4.13 14.69
N GLU A 213 10.25 3.71 14.98
CA GLU A 213 10.71 3.54 16.36
C GLU A 213 11.06 4.91 16.96
N ILE A 214 10.45 5.25 18.09
CA ILE A 214 10.59 6.55 18.76
C ILE A 214 11.45 6.46 20.03
N LYS A 215 11.41 5.33 20.74
CA LYS A 215 12.08 5.19 22.05
C LYS A 215 13.61 5.19 21.98
N ASN A 216 14.20 4.74 20.87
CA ASN A 216 15.65 4.74 20.66
C ASN A 216 16.26 6.12 20.34
N LEU A 217 15.44 7.19 20.38
CA LEU A 217 15.83 8.53 19.89
C LEU A 217 15.78 9.62 20.98
N GLN A 218 15.97 9.26 22.26
CA GLN A 218 15.83 10.14 23.44
C GLN A 218 16.69 11.43 23.37
N ASN A 219 16.13 12.48 22.77
CA ASN A 219 16.69 13.82 22.60
C ASN A 219 15.51 14.81 22.50
N GLU A 220 15.56 15.92 23.24
CA GLU A 220 14.51 16.94 23.29
C GLU A 220 14.16 17.53 21.91
N ASN A 221 15.16 17.78 21.05
CA ASN A 221 14.90 18.25 19.68
C ASN A 221 14.04 17.24 18.90
N ARG A 222 14.33 15.95 19.08
CA ARG A 222 13.64 14.87 18.37
C ARG A 222 12.21 14.64 18.89
N LYS A 223 11.96 14.89 20.18
CA LYS A 223 10.61 14.92 20.75
C LYS A 223 9.74 15.96 20.06
N HIS A 224 10.23 17.19 19.88
CA HIS A 224 9.51 18.25 19.16
C HIS A 224 9.29 17.92 17.67
N GLU A 225 10.27 17.31 17.00
CA GLU A 225 10.09 16.82 15.62
C GLU A 225 8.98 15.77 15.52
N ILE A 226 8.91 14.80 16.44
CA ILE A 226 7.90 13.74 16.44
C ILE A 226 6.51 14.30 16.79
N TRP A 227 6.41 15.24 17.74
CA TRP A 227 5.17 15.96 18.03
C TRP A 227 4.60 16.64 16.79
N ASN A 228 5.43 17.46 16.12
CA ASN A 228 5.02 18.17 14.91
C ASN A 228 4.67 17.20 13.78
N PHE A 229 5.44 16.11 13.63
CA PHE A 229 5.19 15.10 12.61
C PHE A 229 3.86 14.36 12.80
N MET A 230 3.61 13.84 14.01
CA MET A 230 2.35 13.16 14.34
C MET A 230 1.16 14.12 14.23
N LYS A 231 1.29 15.35 14.74
CA LYS A 231 0.23 16.35 14.66
C LYS A 231 -0.09 16.69 13.20
N ASN A 232 0.93 16.97 12.38
CA ASN A 232 0.74 17.22 10.95
C ASN A 232 0.05 16.02 10.27
N SER A 233 0.39 14.77 10.60
CA SER A 233 -0.27 13.58 10.05
C SER A 233 -1.74 13.47 10.48
N LEU A 234 -2.11 13.78 11.73
CA LEU A 234 -3.51 13.86 12.16
C LEU A 234 -4.27 14.97 11.42
N ASP A 235 -3.64 16.12 11.20
CA ASP A 235 -4.20 17.24 10.42
C ASP A 235 -4.40 16.87 8.92
N ARG A 236 -3.78 15.78 8.43
CA ARG A 236 -4.05 15.15 7.11
C ARG A 236 -5.02 13.97 7.16
N GLU A 237 -5.72 13.80 8.28
CA GLU A 237 -6.67 12.72 8.54
C GLU A 237 -6.09 11.30 8.65
N SER A 238 -4.76 11.16 8.69
CA SER A 238 -4.07 9.87 8.74
C SER A 238 -4.31 9.14 10.06
N LEU A 239 -4.48 7.81 10.00
CA LEU A 239 -4.68 6.99 11.19
C LEU A 239 -3.34 6.73 11.88
N ILE A 240 -3.24 7.10 13.17
CA ILE A 240 -2.02 6.89 13.96
C ILE A 240 -2.26 5.87 15.07
N ARG A 241 -1.34 4.92 15.20
CA ARG A 241 -1.29 3.94 16.29
C ARG A 241 0.07 4.00 16.98
N ALA A 242 0.11 3.69 18.27
CA ALA A 242 1.32 3.68 19.07
C ALA A 242 1.42 2.39 19.90
N TYR A 243 2.52 1.67 19.78
CA TYR A 243 2.74 0.37 20.41
C TYR A 243 3.61 0.47 21.66
N ILE A 244 3.22 -0.29 22.68
CA ILE A 244 4.03 -0.55 23.88
C ILE A 244 4.52 -2.00 23.83
N SER A 245 5.83 -2.19 23.85
CA SER A 245 6.48 -3.51 23.79
C SER A 245 6.35 -4.28 25.12
N PRO A 246 6.28 -5.62 25.08
CA PRO A 246 6.38 -6.43 26.29
C PRO A 246 7.73 -6.24 26.97
N ASN A 247 7.73 -6.07 28.29
CA ASN A 247 8.95 -6.00 29.10
C ASN A 247 9.08 -7.27 29.96
N PRO A 248 10.07 -8.16 29.72
CA PRO A 248 10.22 -9.42 30.47
C PRO A 248 10.39 -9.26 31.99
N LYS A 249 10.73 -8.07 32.47
CA LYS A 249 10.87 -7.76 33.91
C LYS A 249 9.52 -7.46 34.59
N ILE A 250 8.46 -7.23 33.83
CA ILE A 250 7.14 -6.86 34.35
C ILE A 250 6.27 -8.10 34.46
N LYS A 251 5.83 -8.40 35.69
CA LYS A 251 4.88 -9.48 35.95
C LYS A 251 3.45 -8.99 35.73
N GLY A 252 2.86 -9.33 34.58
CA GLY A 252 1.49 -8.98 34.22
C GLY A 252 1.39 -8.25 32.89
N LEU A 253 0.16 -7.93 32.47
CA LEU A 253 -0.13 -7.31 31.17
C LEU A 253 -0.19 -5.76 31.21
N ARG A 254 0.18 -5.13 32.34
CA ARG A 254 0.15 -3.67 32.51
C ARG A 254 1.39 -3.14 33.22
N LEU A 255 1.73 -1.89 32.91
CA LEU A 255 2.61 -1.03 33.67
C LEU A 255 1.91 -0.54 34.96
N THR A 256 2.68 0.00 35.92
CA THR A 256 2.15 0.53 37.18
C THR A 256 1.25 1.77 37.02
N ASN A 257 1.45 2.53 35.93
CA ASN A 257 0.59 3.63 35.50
C ASN A 257 -0.69 3.18 34.76
N GLY A 258 -0.88 1.87 34.59
CA GLY A 258 -2.07 1.19 34.04
C GLY A 258 -2.12 1.04 32.51
N LEU A 259 -1.13 1.56 31.78
CA LEU A 259 -0.94 1.24 30.35
C LEU A 259 -0.73 -0.27 30.17
N ALA A 260 -1.42 -0.87 29.21
CA ALA A 260 -1.22 -2.26 28.82
C ALA A 260 0.02 -2.41 27.94
N ILE A 261 0.78 -3.49 28.14
CA ILE A 261 1.95 -3.84 27.33
C ILE A 261 1.57 -4.87 26.26
N ASP A 262 2.37 -4.94 25.20
CA ASP A 262 2.15 -5.78 24.01
C ASP A 262 0.86 -5.41 23.24
N ARG A 263 0.65 -4.10 23.06
CA ARG A 263 -0.62 -3.52 22.57
C ARG A 263 -0.40 -2.20 21.80
N TYR A 264 -1.17 -1.99 20.75
CA TYR A 264 -1.28 -0.74 19.94
C TYR A 264 -2.45 0.16 20.39
N TYR A 265 -2.16 1.29 20.99
CA TYR A 265 -3.16 2.33 21.25
C TYR A 265 -3.42 3.14 19.98
N ALA A 266 -4.68 3.51 19.71
CA ALA A 266 -4.94 4.51 18.68
C ALA A 266 -4.67 5.91 19.24
N VAL A 267 -4.17 6.82 18.41
CA VAL A 267 -3.96 8.23 18.73
C VAL A 267 -5.07 9.03 18.05
N GLY A 268 -5.89 9.73 18.84
CA GLY A 268 -7.06 10.44 18.32
C GLY A 268 -6.82 11.94 18.10
N LYS A 269 -6.22 12.63 19.08
CA LYS A 269 -6.08 14.09 19.07
C LYS A 269 -4.81 14.55 19.77
N MET A 270 -4.21 15.64 19.30
CA MET A 270 -3.03 16.27 19.92
C MET A 270 -3.31 17.77 20.09
N THR A 271 -3.08 18.30 21.30
CA THR A 271 -3.34 19.71 21.62
C THR A 271 -2.34 20.25 22.63
N THR A 272 -2.13 21.57 22.63
CA THR A 272 -1.32 22.27 23.64
C THR A 272 -2.26 23.12 24.49
N VAL A 273 -2.36 22.83 25.78
CA VAL A 273 -3.12 23.66 26.73
C VAL A 273 -2.20 24.55 27.55
N THR A 274 -2.71 25.66 28.08
CA THR A 274 -1.95 26.56 28.97
C THR A 274 -2.66 26.66 30.32
N ASN A 275 -1.99 26.27 31.40
CA ASN A 275 -2.47 26.45 32.77
C ASN A 275 -1.43 27.22 33.59
N GLU A 276 -1.84 28.24 34.34
CA GLU A 276 -0.95 29.06 35.19
C GLU A 276 0.35 29.54 34.47
N ASN A 277 0.21 30.01 33.22
CA ASN A 277 1.32 30.40 32.31
C ASN A 277 2.29 29.28 31.89
N LYS A 278 2.04 28.01 32.27
CA LYS A 278 2.78 26.83 31.78
C LYS A 278 2.01 26.18 30.64
N LYS A 279 2.74 25.76 29.59
CA LYS A 279 2.19 25.00 28.46
C LYS A 279 2.35 23.50 28.69
N PHE A 280 1.35 22.74 28.29
CA PHE A 280 1.33 21.28 28.36
C PHE A 280 0.90 20.72 27.00
N ASP A 281 1.79 19.96 26.38
CA ASP A 281 1.50 19.22 25.16
C ASP A 281 0.84 17.89 25.53
N LEU A 282 -0.42 17.71 25.11
CA LEU A 282 -1.29 16.60 25.48
C LEU A 282 -1.69 15.78 24.25
N ILE A 283 -1.72 14.47 24.44
CA ILE A 283 -2.12 13.50 23.42
C ILE A 283 -3.27 12.64 23.96
N LYS A 284 -4.38 12.59 23.21
CA LYS A 284 -5.54 11.71 23.47
C LYS A 284 -5.28 10.38 22.79
N ILE A 285 -5.29 9.31 23.58
CA ILE A 285 -5.16 7.94 23.08
C ILE A 285 -6.35 7.09 23.49
N ARG A 286 -6.67 6.08 22.66
CA ARG A 286 -7.72 5.10 22.93
C ARG A 286 -7.10 3.75 23.24
N ASN A 287 -7.39 3.23 24.43
CA ASN A 287 -7.26 1.82 24.72
C ASN A 287 -8.41 1.08 24.04
N GLN A 288 -8.09 0.12 23.17
CA GLN A 288 -9.10 -0.57 22.37
C GLN A 288 -9.50 -1.93 22.94
N TRP A 289 -8.95 -2.32 24.10
CA TRP A 289 -9.19 -3.64 24.71
C TRP A 289 -9.91 -3.62 26.04
N ASP A 290 -9.99 -2.46 26.67
CA ASP A 290 -10.58 -2.27 27.98
C ASP A 290 -11.70 -1.24 27.87
N GLU A 291 -12.86 -1.54 28.45
CA GLU A 291 -14.00 -0.62 28.57
C GLU A 291 -13.64 0.67 29.32
N LYS A 292 -12.55 0.68 30.09
CA LYS A 292 -12.14 1.80 30.95
C LYS A 292 -10.67 2.14 30.79
N ALA A 293 -10.40 3.44 30.69
CA ALA A 293 -9.06 3.97 30.84
C ALA A 293 -8.56 3.73 32.28
N ASP A 294 -7.43 3.02 32.40
CA ASP A 294 -6.74 2.82 33.68
C ASP A 294 -5.48 3.70 33.78
N TRP A 295 -5.45 4.86 33.12
CA TRP A 295 -4.36 5.82 33.30
C TRP A 295 -4.38 6.40 34.71
N ARG A 296 -3.21 6.42 35.38
CA ARG A 296 -3.08 6.76 36.81
C ARG A 296 -2.13 7.94 37.11
N LEU A 297 -1.61 8.60 36.10
CA LEU A 297 -0.78 9.81 36.23
C LEU A 297 -1.63 11.07 35.91
N PRO A 298 -1.09 12.29 35.95
CA PRO A 298 -1.85 13.50 35.62
C PRO A 298 -2.56 13.44 34.26
N TRP A 299 -3.66 14.18 34.15
CA TRP A 299 -4.57 14.19 33.00
C TRP A 299 -5.41 12.90 32.82
N SER A 300 -5.37 11.98 33.79
CA SER A 300 -6.39 10.95 33.96
C SER A 300 -7.64 11.50 34.64
N GLU A 301 -8.81 10.91 34.36
CA GLU A 301 -10.10 11.23 35.01
C GLU A 301 -10.01 11.22 36.55
N LYS A 302 -9.15 10.36 37.11
CA LYS A 302 -8.98 10.16 38.56
C LYS A 302 -7.99 11.12 39.22
N VAL A 303 -7.20 11.87 38.45
CA VAL A 303 -6.13 12.77 38.93
C VAL A 303 -6.30 14.14 38.27
N ASN A 304 -7.45 14.77 38.53
CA ASN A 304 -8.00 15.82 37.66
C ASN A 304 -8.06 17.25 38.22
N TYR A 305 -7.38 17.51 39.34
CA TYR A 305 -7.26 18.86 39.95
C TYR A 305 -6.71 19.93 38.99
N LEU A 306 -6.09 19.54 37.88
CA LEU A 306 -5.57 20.41 36.82
C LEU A 306 -6.62 20.86 35.80
N ILE A 307 -7.71 20.11 35.62
CA ILE A 307 -8.83 20.48 34.72
C ILE A 307 -9.92 21.21 35.50
N GLU A 308 -10.24 20.75 36.71
CA GLU A 308 -11.32 21.29 37.56
C GLU A 308 -11.19 22.79 37.90
N ASN A 309 -9.98 23.35 37.81
CA ASN A 309 -9.69 24.75 38.13
C ASN A 309 -9.53 25.67 36.89
N ASN A 310 -9.85 25.20 35.68
CA ASN A 310 -9.65 25.98 34.45
C ASN A 310 -10.70 25.65 33.37
N GLU A 311 -11.76 26.46 33.28
CA GLU A 311 -12.88 26.26 32.34
C GLU A 311 -12.46 26.15 30.87
N GLU A 312 -11.38 26.81 30.43
CA GLU A 312 -10.91 26.73 29.04
C GLU A 312 -10.27 25.38 28.75
N ILE A 313 -9.54 24.82 29.73
CA ILE A 313 -9.01 23.46 29.66
C ILE A 313 -10.15 22.43 29.72
N GLU A 314 -11.13 22.65 30.59
CA GLU A 314 -12.36 21.84 30.66
C GLU A 314 -13.11 21.84 29.30
N LYS A 315 -13.27 22.99 28.66
CA LYS A 315 -13.87 23.11 27.31
C LYS A 315 -13.08 22.33 26.25
N ILE A 316 -11.75 22.46 26.24
CA ILE A 316 -10.87 21.81 25.25
C ILE A 316 -10.80 20.29 25.44
N LEU A 317 -10.82 19.82 26.69
CA LEU A 317 -10.54 18.42 27.04
C LEU A 317 -11.78 17.59 27.37
N LEU A 318 -12.89 18.18 27.85
CA LEU A 318 -14.09 17.47 28.34
C LEU A 318 -15.41 17.82 27.61
N LYS A 319 -15.55 19.00 26.98
CA LYS A 319 -16.82 19.43 26.33
C LYS A 319 -16.94 19.13 24.84
N SER A 320 -16.07 18.28 24.31
CA SER A 320 -16.38 17.51 23.10
C SER A 320 -17.14 16.25 23.53
N ASP A 321 -18.33 16.00 22.97
CA ASP A 321 -19.14 14.79 23.20
C ASP A 321 -18.46 13.48 22.69
N ASP A 322 -17.17 13.55 22.37
CA ASP A 322 -16.34 12.55 21.69
C ASP A 322 -15.52 11.66 22.65
N PHE A 323 -15.91 11.45 23.91
CA PHE A 323 -15.24 10.42 24.74
C PHE A 323 -15.84 9.05 24.44
N CYS A 324 -15.16 8.28 23.60
CA CYS A 324 -15.43 6.86 23.52
C CYS A 324 -14.85 6.14 24.75
N GLU A 325 -15.46 5.01 25.10
CA GLU A 325 -14.91 4.09 26.11
C GLU A 325 -13.46 3.70 25.78
N GLY A 326 -12.63 3.68 26.82
CA GLY A 326 -11.18 3.43 26.74
C GLY A 326 -10.30 4.63 26.38
N GLU A 327 -10.86 5.83 26.11
CA GLU A 327 -10.08 7.03 25.78
C GLU A 327 -9.58 7.82 27.00
N PHE A 328 -8.38 8.40 26.89
CA PHE A 328 -7.80 9.27 27.90
C PHE A 328 -6.71 10.20 27.35
N TRP A 329 -6.45 11.28 28.07
CA TRP A 329 -5.34 12.19 27.80
C TRP A 329 -4.10 11.83 28.65
N LEU A 330 -2.91 12.06 28.09
CA LEU A 330 -1.66 12.10 28.84
C LEU A 330 -0.70 13.16 28.27
N MET A 331 0.34 13.49 29.04
CA MET A 331 1.41 14.38 28.56
C MET A 331 2.24 13.70 27.48
N PHE A 332 2.63 14.45 26.45
CA PHE A 332 3.47 13.92 25.38
C PHE A 332 4.84 13.44 25.88
N ASP A 333 5.35 14.00 26.98
CA ASP A 333 6.56 13.50 27.67
C ASP A 333 6.40 12.06 28.19
N ASP A 334 5.23 11.69 28.70
CA ASP A 334 4.94 10.32 29.13
C ASP A 334 4.73 9.42 27.91
N PHE A 335 4.08 9.91 26.86
CA PHE A 335 3.96 9.19 25.59
C PHE A 335 5.35 8.81 25.05
N TYR A 336 6.25 9.78 24.96
CA TYR A 336 7.63 9.62 24.49
C TYR A 336 8.50 8.70 25.38
N ARG A 337 8.12 8.55 26.65
CA ARG A 337 8.78 7.67 27.63
C ARG A 337 8.31 6.22 27.54
N TYR A 338 7.00 6.01 27.36
CA TYR A 338 6.40 4.67 27.48
C TYR A 338 6.22 3.95 26.15
N PHE A 339 5.96 4.65 25.04
CA PHE A 339 5.70 4.03 23.74
C PHE A 339 7.00 3.79 22.95
N GLU A 340 7.13 2.61 22.34
CA GLU A 340 8.31 2.23 21.56
C GLU A 340 8.22 2.66 20.09
N THR A 341 7.07 2.43 19.47
CA THR A 341 6.88 2.50 18.02
C THR A 341 5.56 3.19 17.70
N ILE A 342 5.55 4.04 16.68
CA ILE A 342 4.33 4.56 16.07
C ILE A 342 4.16 3.99 14.66
N GLN A 343 2.92 3.73 14.29
CA GLN A 343 2.51 3.42 12.92
C GLN A 343 1.57 4.52 12.42
N ILE A 344 1.88 5.08 11.25
CA ILE A 344 1.07 6.12 10.60
C ILE A 344 0.58 5.55 9.28
N CYS A 345 -0.73 5.55 9.12
CA CYS A 345 -1.42 4.97 7.97
C CYS A 345 -1.89 6.15 7.13
N GLU A 346 -1.06 6.49 6.16
CA GLU A 346 -1.24 7.63 5.29
C GLU A 346 -2.33 7.30 4.27
N LEU A 347 -3.56 7.72 4.60
CA LEU A 347 -4.75 7.48 3.79
C LEU A 347 -4.55 8.12 2.42
N THR A 348 -4.64 7.31 1.36
CA THR A 348 -4.45 7.76 -0.01
C THR A 348 -5.78 8.16 -0.61
N ILE A 349 -5.71 9.08 -1.58
CA ILE A 349 -6.86 9.38 -2.45
C ILE A 349 -7.08 8.18 -3.40
N ASP A 350 -7.71 7.13 -2.88
CA ASP A 350 -8.38 6.14 -3.69
C ASP A 350 -9.75 6.74 -4.06
N ALA A 351 -10.09 6.78 -5.36
CA ALA A 351 -11.10 7.72 -5.89
C ALA A 351 -12.53 7.53 -5.34
N PHE A 352 -12.85 6.39 -4.72
CA PHE A 352 -14.09 6.19 -3.98
C PHE A 352 -14.20 7.08 -2.72
N PHE A 353 -13.09 7.34 -2.03
CA PHE A 353 -13.07 8.20 -0.84
C PHE A 353 -13.32 9.69 -1.19
N LEU A 354 -13.08 10.10 -2.45
CA LEU A 354 -13.39 11.46 -2.93
C LEU A 354 -14.89 11.74 -3.09
N GLU A 355 -15.74 10.72 -3.17
CA GLU A 355 -17.19 10.90 -3.29
C GLU A 355 -17.87 10.86 -1.93
N SER A 356 -17.44 9.98 -1.01
CA SER A 356 -17.94 9.93 0.36
C SER A 356 -17.44 11.09 1.23
N VAL A 357 -16.16 11.47 1.12
CA VAL A 357 -15.53 12.56 1.91
C VAL A 357 -15.59 13.90 1.17
N ARG A 358 -16.63 14.12 0.36
CA ARG A 358 -17.09 15.48 0.09
C ARG A 358 -17.73 15.99 1.37
N ASN A 359 -17.00 16.87 2.08
CA ASN A 359 -17.55 17.63 3.20
C ASN A 359 -18.94 18.17 2.85
N LYS A 360 -19.81 18.30 3.86
CA LYS A 360 -21.21 18.79 3.69
C LYS A 360 -21.29 20.18 3.00
N ASP A 361 -20.18 20.92 2.95
CA ASP A 361 -20.01 22.21 2.28
C ASP A 361 -19.28 22.15 0.92
N GLY A 362 -19.07 20.97 0.34
CA GLY A 362 -18.45 20.76 -0.98
C GLY A 362 -16.95 21.06 -1.09
N GLN A 363 -16.28 21.43 0.00
CA GLN A 363 -14.83 21.66 0.03
C GLN A 363 -14.07 20.34 0.06
N LYS A 364 -13.11 20.16 -0.86
CA LYS A 364 -12.15 19.04 -0.80
C LYS A 364 -11.42 19.06 0.55
N SER A 365 -11.27 17.90 1.19
CA SER A 365 -10.35 17.79 2.34
C SER A 365 -8.96 18.26 1.92
N LYS A 366 -8.35 19.09 2.76
CA LYS A 366 -7.33 20.07 2.32
C LYS A 366 -5.93 19.48 2.21
N PHE A 367 -5.75 18.20 2.59
CA PHE A 367 -4.45 17.62 2.89
C PHE A 367 -4.24 16.15 2.46
N CYS A 368 -5.13 15.54 1.66
CA CYS A 368 -5.02 14.13 1.29
C CYS A 368 -3.86 13.83 0.31
N TRP A 369 -3.23 12.65 0.44
CA TRP A 369 -2.08 12.26 -0.38
C TRP A 369 -2.43 11.90 -1.82
N ASN A 370 -1.70 12.49 -2.78
CA ASN A 370 -1.78 12.12 -4.19
C ASN A 370 -0.96 10.85 -4.46
N LEU A 371 -1.64 9.77 -4.86
CA LEU A 371 -1.04 8.46 -5.15
C LEU A 371 -0.94 8.19 -6.67
N PHE A 372 0.20 7.68 -7.11
CA PHE A 372 0.28 6.85 -8.32
C PHE A 372 0.91 5.49 -8.03
N SER A 373 0.45 4.47 -8.75
CA SER A 373 0.87 3.07 -8.60
C SER A 373 1.50 2.54 -9.88
N TYR A 374 2.54 1.72 -9.75
CA TYR A 374 3.17 0.97 -10.84
C TYR A 374 3.18 -0.52 -10.52
N HIS A 375 2.58 -1.33 -11.40
CA HIS A 375 2.69 -2.78 -11.37
C HIS A 375 3.88 -3.24 -12.20
N GLY A 376 4.89 -3.79 -11.53
CA GLY A 376 6.13 -4.23 -12.16
C GLY A 376 6.50 -5.68 -11.84
N GLU A 377 7.49 -6.19 -12.57
CA GLU A 377 7.88 -7.60 -12.53
C GLU A 377 9.41 -7.73 -12.55
N TRP A 378 9.95 -8.59 -11.68
CA TRP A 378 11.29 -9.13 -11.79
C TRP A 378 11.22 -10.44 -12.57
N ILE A 379 11.66 -10.38 -13.83
CA ILE A 379 11.67 -11.50 -14.76
C ILE A 379 13.12 -12.04 -14.83
N PRO A 380 13.37 -13.34 -14.58
CA PRO A 380 14.70 -13.93 -14.71
C PRO A 380 15.33 -13.63 -16.08
N MET A 381 16.64 -13.39 -16.12
CA MET A 381 17.42 -13.03 -17.32
C MET A 381 17.03 -11.73 -18.04
N LYS A 382 15.88 -11.11 -17.75
CA LYS A 382 15.39 -9.86 -18.38
C LYS A 382 15.41 -8.65 -17.43
N SER A 383 14.63 -8.69 -16.34
CA SER A 383 14.44 -7.54 -15.43
C SER A 383 14.76 -7.86 -13.96
N SER A 384 15.34 -9.03 -13.67
CA SER A 384 15.76 -9.41 -12.32
C SER A 384 17.28 -9.24 -12.15
N GLY A 385 17.70 -7.98 -11.97
CA GLY A 385 19.10 -7.54 -12.00
C GLY A 385 19.86 -7.68 -10.68
N GLY A 386 19.19 -8.08 -9.59
CA GLY A 386 19.76 -8.14 -8.25
C GLY A 386 20.19 -6.79 -7.69
N SER A 387 21.02 -6.80 -6.65
CA SER A 387 21.31 -5.62 -5.81
C SER A 387 22.41 -4.66 -6.28
N GLY A 388 23.09 -4.95 -7.39
CA GLY A 388 24.28 -4.21 -7.85
C GLY A 388 25.55 -4.44 -7.03
N ARG A 389 25.45 -5.00 -5.82
CA ARG A 389 26.61 -5.50 -5.06
C ARG A 389 27.16 -6.82 -5.64
N ILE A 390 26.29 -7.62 -6.26
CA ILE A 390 26.64 -8.90 -6.88
C ILE A 390 27.20 -8.67 -8.28
N ASN A 391 26.50 -7.85 -9.09
CA ASN A 391 26.93 -7.43 -10.41
C ASN A 391 26.27 -6.08 -10.72
N GLU A 392 27.08 -5.05 -10.97
CA GLU A 392 26.58 -3.68 -11.22
C GLU A 392 25.94 -3.53 -12.60
N GLU A 393 26.45 -4.20 -13.63
CA GLU A 393 25.88 -4.15 -14.99
C GLU A 393 24.46 -4.74 -15.02
N GLN A 394 24.23 -5.86 -14.33
CA GLN A 394 22.89 -6.45 -14.24
C GLN A 394 21.92 -5.57 -13.44
N TYR A 395 22.38 -4.79 -12.45
CA TYR A 395 21.52 -3.93 -11.64
C TYR A 395 20.68 -2.96 -12.48
N TRP A 396 21.27 -2.38 -13.52
CA TRP A 396 20.59 -1.41 -14.39
C TRP A 396 19.46 -2.02 -15.23
N LYS A 397 19.37 -3.35 -15.31
CA LYS A 397 18.26 -4.10 -15.95
C LYS A 397 17.02 -4.22 -15.08
N ASN A 398 17.11 -4.01 -13.77
CA ASN A 398 15.92 -3.92 -12.90
C ASN A 398 14.92 -2.87 -13.46
N PRO A 399 13.61 -2.96 -13.19
CA PRO A 399 12.64 -2.01 -13.71
C PRO A 399 13.01 -0.56 -13.34
N GLN A 400 12.75 0.35 -14.26
CA GLN A 400 13.14 1.76 -14.15
C GLN A 400 11.89 2.63 -14.23
N LEU A 401 11.42 3.16 -13.11
CA LEU A 401 10.25 4.04 -13.04
C LEU A 401 10.69 5.49 -12.89
N MET A 402 10.51 6.27 -13.95
CA MET A 402 10.88 7.67 -14.02
C MET A 402 9.72 8.58 -13.61
N PHE A 403 10.01 9.65 -12.88
CA PHE A 403 9.03 10.67 -12.52
C PHE A 403 9.66 12.08 -12.38
N THR A 404 8.90 13.13 -12.68
CA THR A 404 9.35 14.54 -12.55
C THR A 404 8.57 15.30 -11.45
N ILE A 405 9.31 15.90 -10.52
CA ILE A 405 8.81 16.76 -9.45
C ILE A 405 8.86 18.23 -9.90
N ASN A 406 7.72 18.92 -9.88
CA ASN A 406 7.58 20.32 -10.33
C ASN A 406 7.19 21.31 -9.23
N GLU A 407 6.48 20.85 -8.20
CA GLU A 407 5.82 21.66 -7.17
C GLU A 407 6.41 21.28 -5.81
N THR A 408 6.63 22.25 -4.92
CA THR A 408 7.17 22.03 -3.57
C THR A 408 6.07 22.00 -2.52
N ASP A 409 6.38 21.44 -1.35
CA ASP A 409 5.53 21.50 -0.14
C ASP A 409 5.20 22.98 0.25
N LEU A 410 4.21 23.18 1.14
CA LEU A 410 3.65 24.50 1.48
C LEU A 410 4.69 25.56 1.89
N PRO A 411 4.44 26.86 1.64
CA PRO A 411 5.41 27.93 1.86
C PRO A 411 5.77 28.08 3.35
N GLY A 412 6.98 27.64 3.70
CA GLY A 412 7.51 27.58 5.05
C GLY A 412 8.54 26.46 5.21
N ASP A 413 8.37 25.38 4.45
CA ASP A 413 9.37 24.31 4.30
C ASP A 413 10.51 24.72 3.36
N ALA A 414 11.60 23.94 3.33
CA ALA A 414 12.62 24.08 2.30
C ALA A 414 12.01 23.85 0.88
N LYS A 415 12.71 24.22 -0.20
CA LYS A 415 12.23 24.01 -1.59
C LYS A 415 12.28 22.52 -1.99
N VAL A 416 11.47 21.70 -1.34
CA VAL A 416 11.42 20.24 -1.42
C VAL A 416 9.99 19.74 -1.50
N THR A 417 9.82 18.45 -1.77
CA THR A 417 8.54 17.75 -1.91
C THR A 417 8.58 16.44 -1.13
N THR A 418 7.51 16.13 -0.42
CA THR A 418 7.25 14.86 0.29
C THR A 418 6.19 14.07 -0.51
N LEU A 419 6.34 12.87 -1.07
CA LEU A 419 7.38 11.83 -1.16
C LEU A 419 7.39 10.77 -0.03
N ILE A 420 6.39 9.90 -0.03
CA ILE A 420 6.40 8.57 0.62
C ILE A 420 6.35 7.50 -0.49
N ILE A 421 7.26 6.52 -0.45
CA ILE A 421 7.35 5.46 -1.47
C ILE A 421 7.25 4.09 -0.81
N SER A 422 6.43 3.22 -1.39
CA SER A 422 6.12 1.86 -0.94
C SER A 422 6.46 0.86 -2.05
N LEU A 423 7.24 -0.17 -1.74
CA LEU A 423 7.49 -1.31 -2.63
C LEU A 423 6.91 -2.58 -2.00
N TYR A 424 5.82 -3.08 -2.57
CA TYR A 424 5.02 -4.21 -2.07
C TYR A 424 5.21 -5.43 -2.98
N GLN A 425 5.54 -6.60 -2.43
CA GLN A 425 5.64 -7.87 -3.16
C GLN A 425 4.27 -8.55 -3.29
N LYS A 426 3.84 -8.88 -4.50
CA LYS A 426 2.53 -9.51 -4.72
C LYS A 426 2.53 -11.02 -4.49
N TYR A 427 1.32 -11.56 -4.31
CA TYR A 427 0.98 -12.99 -4.30
C TYR A 427 1.66 -13.82 -3.21
N LEU A 428 2.16 -13.16 -2.16
CA LEU A 428 2.87 -13.84 -1.08
C LEU A 428 1.97 -14.76 -0.26
N ARG A 429 0.65 -14.50 -0.17
CA ARG A 429 -0.27 -15.37 0.58
C ARG A 429 -0.39 -16.72 -0.13
N GLU A 430 -0.71 -16.66 -1.42
CA GLU A 430 -0.86 -17.79 -2.32
C GLU A 430 0.43 -18.62 -2.41
N LEU A 431 1.58 -17.97 -2.58
CA LEU A 431 2.89 -18.62 -2.62
C LEU A 431 3.30 -19.27 -1.28
N ASN A 432 2.87 -18.69 -0.15
CA ASN A 432 3.07 -19.29 1.17
C ASN A 432 2.13 -20.50 1.35
N THR A 433 0.87 -20.44 0.88
CA THR A 433 -0.05 -21.58 0.87
C THR A 433 0.52 -22.76 0.08
N GLU A 434 1.03 -22.53 -1.14
CA GLU A 434 1.67 -23.53 -2.00
C GLU A 434 2.87 -24.24 -1.34
N THR A 435 3.44 -23.67 -0.28
CA THR A 435 4.62 -24.21 0.40
C THR A 435 4.43 -24.45 1.89
N ASN A 436 3.18 -24.73 2.29
CA ASN A 436 2.76 -25.10 3.64
C ASN A 436 3.18 -24.05 4.68
N GLY A 437 2.86 -22.78 4.42
CA GLY A 437 3.12 -21.65 5.31
C GLY A 437 4.56 -21.13 5.29
N LYS A 438 5.46 -21.68 4.48
CA LYS A 438 6.85 -21.20 4.39
C LYS A 438 6.94 -19.88 3.64
N SER A 439 7.40 -18.85 4.34
CA SER A 439 7.69 -17.51 3.81
C SER A 439 8.40 -17.53 2.43
N LYS A 440 7.79 -16.82 1.48
CA LYS A 440 8.29 -16.57 0.11
C LYS A 440 8.62 -15.10 -0.16
N GLU A 441 8.57 -14.27 0.88
CA GLU A 441 9.15 -12.95 0.92
C GLU A 441 10.58 -13.00 0.38
N LYS A 442 10.92 -12.03 -0.47
CA LYS A 442 12.28 -11.81 -0.95
C LYS A 442 12.89 -10.63 -0.20
N PHE A 443 14.20 -10.63 -0.08
CA PHE A 443 14.94 -9.43 0.31
C PHE A 443 14.81 -8.38 -0.80
N ILE A 444 14.12 -7.26 -0.52
CA ILE A 444 13.85 -6.19 -1.50
C ILE A 444 14.31 -4.82 -1.01
N GLN A 445 14.60 -3.94 -1.97
CA GLN A 445 15.00 -2.54 -1.80
C GLN A 445 14.53 -1.75 -3.02
N PHE A 446 14.33 -0.44 -2.86
CA PHE A 446 14.38 0.50 -3.98
C PHE A 446 15.43 1.59 -3.75
N ARG A 447 16.00 2.09 -4.84
CA ARG A 447 16.89 3.27 -4.86
C ARG A 447 16.27 4.36 -5.70
N ILE A 448 16.60 5.60 -5.36
CA ILE A 448 16.21 6.78 -6.11
C ILE A 448 17.48 7.44 -6.64
N TYR A 449 17.44 7.79 -7.92
CA TYR A 449 18.48 8.55 -8.60
C TYR A 449 17.88 9.83 -9.17
N ARG A 450 18.63 10.92 -9.18
CA ARG A 450 18.33 12.14 -9.93
C ARG A 450 18.95 12.01 -11.33
N VAL A 451 18.23 12.41 -12.37
CA VAL A 451 18.81 12.52 -13.72
C VAL A 451 19.65 13.79 -13.80
N ILE A 452 20.89 13.68 -14.29
CA ILE A 452 21.86 14.79 -14.27
C ILE A 452 21.50 15.87 -15.30
N ASP A 453 21.04 15.47 -16.49
CA ASP A 453 20.61 16.36 -17.56
C ASP A 453 19.09 16.24 -17.78
N GLU A 454 18.37 17.35 -17.62
CA GLU A 454 16.91 17.41 -17.81
C GLU A 454 16.49 17.31 -19.29
N ASN A 455 17.38 17.59 -20.26
CA ASN A 455 17.10 17.33 -21.68
C ASN A 455 17.12 15.84 -21.97
N LEU A 456 18.17 15.14 -21.52
CA LEU A 456 18.23 13.68 -21.55
C LEU A 456 17.06 13.05 -20.77
N ALA A 457 16.66 13.65 -19.65
CA ALA A 457 15.50 13.21 -18.89
C ALA A 457 14.21 13.27 -19.71
N LEU A 458 13.99 14.37 -20.43
CA LEU A 458 12.85 14.53 -21.34
C LEU A 458 12.92 13.55 -22.53
N GLU A 459 14.10 13.32 -23.07
CA GLU A 459 14.32 12.38 -24.17
C GLU A 459 14.06 10.92 -23.75
N ALA A 460 14.67 10.47 -22.65
CA ALA A 460 14.50 9.14 -22.07
C ALA A 460 13.03 8.84 -21.75
N LYS A 461 12.33 9.84 -21.22
CA LYS A 461 10.90 9.79 -20.93
C LYS A 461 10.03 9.69 -22.20
N ASN A 462 10.29 10.52 -23.21
CA ASN A 462 9.51 10.54 -24.46
C ASN A 462 9.74 9.27 -25.32
N ASN A 463 10.97 8.75 -25.31
CA ASN A 463 11.39 7.60 -26.10
C ASN A 463 11.44 6.28 -25.29
N CYS A 464 11.11 6.33 -24.00
CA CYS A 464 11.08 5.24 -23.03
C CYS A 464 12.37 4.40 -22.93
N PHE A 465 13.56 4.99 -23.11
CA PHE A 465 14.84 4.26 -23.02
C PHE A 465 15.45 4.30 -21.63
N ARG A 466 16.10 3.20 -21.22
CA ARG A 466 16.83 3.08 -19.94
C ARG A 466 17.98 4.06 -19.78
N LEU A 467 18.13 4.54 -18.55
CA LEU A 467 19.29 5.30 -18.10
C LEU A 467 20.26 4.42 -17.31
N TYR A 468 21.54 4.80 -17.30
CA TYR A 468 22.63 4.06 -16.65
C TYR A 468 23.43 4.98 -15.72
N ALA A 469 24.41 4.42 -15.00
CA ALA A 469 25.19 5.12 -13.98
C ALA A 469 25.74 6.50 -14.43
N SER A 470 26.20 6.62 -15.67
CA SER A 470 26.76 7.87 -16.24
C SER A 470 25.75 9.02 -16.37
N ASN A 471 24.45 8.74 -16.30
CA ASN A 471 23.38 9.73 -16.46
C ASN A 471 22.71 10.10 -15.12
N LEU A 472 23.12 9.46 -14.01
CA LEU A 472 22.33 9.33 -12.80
C LEU A 472 23.15 9.61 -11.53
N GLU A 473 22.68 10.56 -10.71
CA GLU A 473 23.22 10.81 -9.37
C GLU A 473 22.36 10.06 -8.33
N LYS A 474 22.97 9.22 -7.50
CA LYS A 474 22.22 8.49 -6.45
C LYS A 474 21.83 9.44 -5.31
N CYS A 475 20.54 9.80 -5.22
CA CYS A 475 20.04 10.72 -4.21
C CYS A 475 19.49 10.02 -2.95
N ALA A 476 18.88 8.83 -3.07
CA ALA A 476 18.23 8.17 -1.93
C ALA A 476 18.12 6.64 -2.05
N THR A 477 17.75 5.98 -0.94
CA THR A 477 17.56 4.51 -0.85
C THR A 477 16.56 4.17 0.25
N SER A 478 15.82 3.07 0.11
CA SER A 478 14.84 2.59 1.09
C SER A 478 15.44 2.00 2.38
N GLY A 479 16.73 2.26 2.67
CA GLY A 479 17.52 1.53 3.67
C GLY A 479 18.29 0.36 3.05
N GLY A 480 18.52 -0.72 3.82
CA GLY A 480 19.09 -1.98 3.33
C GLY A 480 18.05 -2.81 2.54
N TYR A 481 18.46 -4.00 2.10
CA TYR A 481 17.49 -5.00 1.63
C TYR A 481 16.85 -5.67 2.84
N ILE A 482 15.52 -5.71 2.89
CA ILE A 482 14.80 -6.31 4.01
C ILE A 482 13.83 -7.39 3.51
N ASN A 483 13.70 -8.45 4.30
CA ASN A 483 12.77 -9.54 4.02
C ASN A 483 11.40 -9.23 4.64
N LYS A 484 10.63 -8.35 3.99
CA LYS A 484 9.26 -7.97 4.37
C LYS A 484 8.37 -7.99 3.13
N THR A 485 7.07 -8.21 3.33
CA THR A 485 6.02 -8.07 2.31
C THR A 485 6.10 -6.73 1.60
N GLU A 486 6.35 -5.65 2.37
CA GLU A 486 6.41 -4.28 1.89
C GLU A 486 7.60 -3.53 2.51
N VAL A 487 8.20 -2.62 1.73
CA VAL A 487 9.21 -1.66 2.18
C VAL A 487 8.69 -0.25 1.94
N VAL A 488 8.51 0.51 3.01
CA VAL A 488 8.05 1.91 2.95
C VAL A 488 9.15 2.87 3.40
N LYS A 489 9.30 4.00 2.72
CA LYS A 489 10.22 5.06 3.12
C LYS A 489 9.75 6.44 2.65
N ARG A 490 9.82 7.42 3.55
CA ARG A 490 9.62 8.85 3.27
C ARG A 490 10.92 9.56 2.92
N PHE A 491 10.82 10.54 2.04
CA PHE A 491 11.90 11.39 1.52
C PHE A 491 11.42 12.83 1.42
N LYS A 492 12.37 13.78 1.39
CA LYS A 492 12.16 15.15 0.94
C LYS A 492 13.10 15.39 -0.23
N LEU A 493 12.57 15.56 -1.45
CA LEU A 493 13.35 15.74 -2.69
C LEU A 493 13.12 17.14 -3.27
N THR A 494 14.14 17.75 -3.86
CA THR A 494 14.00 19.02 -4.59
C THR A 494 13.31 18.82 -5.96
N PRO A 495 12.79 19.87 -6.61
CA PRO A 495 12.29 19.76 -7.98
C PRO A 495 13.33 19.23 -8.98
N GLY A 496 12.88 18.47 -9.97
CA GLY A 496 13.72 17.80 -10.99
C GLY A 496 13.20 16.43 -11.41
N SER A 497 13.92 15.79 -12.34
CA SER A 497 13.63 14.44 -12.82
C SER A 497 14.36 13.34 -12.03
N TYR A 498 13.63 12.29 -11.69
CA TYR A 498 14.07 11.20 -10.83
C TYR A 498 13.73 9.83 -11.40
N LEU A 499 14.48 8.82 -10.95
CA LEU A 499 14.33 7.41 -11.32
C LEU A 499 14.28 6.53 -10.07
N ILE A 500 13.23 5.73 -9.94
CA ILE A 500 13.11 4.68 -8.91
C ILE A 500 13.47 3.34 -9.54
N ILE A 501 14.41 2.63 -8.93
CA ILE A 501 14.81 1.28 -9.32
C ILE A 501 14.47 0.31 -8.16
N PRO A 502 13.33 -0.40 -8.23
CA PRO A 502 12.99 -1.51 -7.32
C PRO A 502 13.71 -2.81 -7.72
N SER A 503 14.27 -3.50 -6.74
CA SER A 503 15.16 -4.66 -6.96
C SER A 503 15.08 -5.68 -5.83
N CYS A 504 15.22 -6.96 -6.17
CA CYS A 504 15.58 -8.02 -5.21
C CYS A 504 17.08 -8.00 -4.88
N TYR A 505 17.48 -8.64 -3.78
CA TYR A 505 18.89 -8.76 -3.42
C TYR A 505 19.69 -9.59 -4.45
N ASP A 506 19.16 -10.76 -4.78
CA ASP A 506 19.75 -11.74 -5.69
C ASP A 506 19.32 -11.52 -7.15
N ILE A 507 20.17 -11.98 -8.08
CA ILE A 507 19.94 -11.92 -9.52
C ILE A 507 19.02 -13.08 -9.95
N GLY A 508 18.15 -12.87 -10.93
CA GLY A 508 17.35 -13.94 -11.53
C GLY A 508 16.13 -14.39 -10.70
N ILE A 509 15.83 -13.72 -9.59
CA ILE A 509 14.62 -13.94 -8.79
C ILE A 509 13.36 -13.58 -9.61
N LYS A 510 12.41 -14.51 -9.72
CA LYS A 510 11.08 -14.24 -10.26
C LYS A 510 10.18 -13.62 -9.19
N GLY A 511 9.45 -12.57 -9.54
CA GLY A 511 8.38 -12.03 -8.68
C GLY A 511 7.67 -10.83 -9.28
N GLU A 512 6.47 -10.55 -8.76
CA GLU A 512 5.73 -9.34 -9.09
C GLU A 512 5.71 -8.37 -7.91
N PHE A 513 5.60 -7.08 -8.21
CA PHE A 513 5.49 -6.04 -7.21
C PHE A 513 4.50 -4.93 -7.61
N LEU A 514 4.14 -4.15 -6.61
CA LEU A 514 3.41 -2.90 -6.70
C LEU A 514 4.29 -1.82 -6.05
N LEU A 515 4.71 -0.83 -6.84
CA LEU A 515 5.42 0.36 -6.38
C LEU A 515 4.42 1.52 -6.27
N ARG A 516 4.18 2.00 -5.06
CA ARG A 516 3.28 3.12 -4.75
C ARG A 516 4.08 4.37 -4.42
N VAL A 517 3.70 5.51 -4.96
CA VAL A 517 4.34 6.81 -4.70
C VAL A 517 3.29 7.82 -4.29
N CYS A 518 3.37 8.28 -3.05
CA CYS A 518 2.53 9.32 -2.47
C CYS A 518 3.27 10.66 -2.41
N SER A 519 2.55 11.73 -2.74
CA SER A 519 3.05 13.09 -2.77
C SER A 519 1.99 14.08 -2.26
N GLU A 520 2.42 15.14 -1.58
CA GLU A 520 1.50 16.20 -1.14
C GLU A 520 0.86 16.88 -2.36
N TYR A 521 1.67 17.19 -3.38
CA TYR A 521 1.23 17.77 -4.65
C TYR A 521 1.12 16.73 -5.78
N PRO A 522 0.14 16.84 -6.71
CA PRO A 522 -0.11 15.79 -7.70
C PRO A 522 1.00 15.68 -8.77
N ILE A 523 1.83 14.63 -8.71
CA ILE A 523 2.75 14.27 -9.81
C ILE A 523 1.94 13.77 -11.01
N LYS A 524 1.74 14.65 -12.01
CA LYS A 524 0.85 14.44 -13.19
C LYS A 524 1.23 13.20 -13.99
N GLU A 525 0.26 12.49 -14.59
CA GLU A 525 0.52 11.24 -15.35
C GLU A 525 1.59 11.44 -16.44
N ARG A 526 1.47 12.54 -17.20
CA ARG A 526 2.45 12.99 -18.20
C ARG A 526 3.87 13.24 -17.66
N ASN A 527 4.09 13.18 -16.34
CA ASN A 527 5.39 13.30 -15.68
C ASN A 527 5.96 11.94 -15.25
N VAL A 528 5.25 10.82 -15.42
CA VAL A 528 5.68 9.47 -15.03
C VAL A 528 5.88 8.61 -16.29
N SER A 529 6.93 7.79 -16.33
CA SER A 529 7.19 6.88 -17.46
C SER A 529 8.00 5.65 -17.02
N ILE A 530 7.74 4.50 -17.63
CA ILE A 530 8.55 3.29 -17.46
C ILE A 530 9.63 3.30 -18.55
N LEU A 531 10.89 3.13 -18.15
CA LEU A 531 12.01 3.04 -19.07
C LEU A 531 12.34 1.57 -19.34
N GLU A 532 12.36 1.18 -20.62
CA GLU A 532 12.62 -0.18 -21.06
C GLU A 532 13.94 -0.29 -21.84
N GLU A 533 14.42 -1.51 -22.07
CA GLU A 533 15.50 -1.68 -23.04
C GLU A 533 14.97 -1.26 -24.41
N PHE A 534 15.75 -0.46 -25.14
CA PHE A 534 15.35 -0.01 -26.46
C PHE A 534 15.24 -1.22 -27.39
N LYS A 535 14.02 -1.71 -27.63
CA LYS A 535 13.78 -2.67 -28.71
C LYS A 535 14.14 -1.95 -30.00
N SER A 536 15.29 -2.30 -30.59
CA SER A 536 15.57 -2.02 -31.99
C SER A 536 14.64 -2.86 -32.86
N SER A 537 13.34 -2.54 -32.88
CA SER A 537 12.41 -2.98 -33.91
C SER A 537 12.69 -2.22 -35.21
N LEU A 538 13.93 -2.34 -35.68
CA LEU A 538 14.22 -2.37 -37.10
C LEU A 538 14.03 -3.83 -37.50
N GLU A 539 12.77 -4.21 -37.76
CA GLU A 539 12.53 -5.39 -38.57
C GLU A 539 13.33 -5.21 -39.88
N LYS A 540 13.83 -6.30 -40.48
CA LYS A 540 14.71 -6.20 -41.65
C LYS A 540 14.08 -5.40 -42.80
N ASP A 541 12.75 -5.37 -42.84
CA ASP A 541 11.95 -4.64 -43.84
C ASP A 541 11.84 -3.13 -43.53
N ASP A 542 11.94 -2.68 -42.27
CA ASP A 542 11.95 -1.26 -41.91
C ASP A 542 13.31 -0.58 -42.18
N ILE A 543 14.38 -1.34 -42.40
CA ILE A 543 15.65 -0.81 -42.95
C ILE A 543 15.49 -0.49 -44.45
N VAL A 544 14.56 -1.16 -45.14
CA VAL A 544 14.33 -0.98 -46.58
C VAL A 544 13.68 0.38 -46.89
N PHE A 545 12.87 0.95 -45.98
CA PHE A 545 12.19 2.23 -46.24
C PHE A 545 13.12 3.47 -46.22
N PRO A 546 14.02 3.64 -45.22
CA PRO A 546 15.03 4.69 -45.24
C PRO A 546 16.04 4.53 -46.39
N ILE A 547 16.46 3.30 -46.70
CA ILE A 547 17.36 3.03 -47.83
C ILE A 547 16.67 3.34 -49.16
N ASN A 548 15.41 2.94 -49.36
CA ASN A 548 14.66 3.28 -50.58
C ASN A 548 14.42 4.78 -50.73
N ARG A 549 14.23 5.52 -49.62
CA ARG A 549 14.11 6.98 -49.69
C ARG A 549 15.45 7.65 -50.01
N ALA A 550 16.57 7.11 -49.52
CA ALA A 550 17.90 7.55 -49.92
C ALA A 550 18.19 7.24 -51.40
N THR A 551 17.87 6.04 -51.91
CA THR A 551 18.09 5.69 -53.33
C THR A 551 17.11 6.39 -54.28
N GLN A 552 15.89 6.71 -53.85
CA GLN A 552 14.98 7.57 -54.64
C GLN A 552 15.47 9.02 -54.68
N CYS A 553 15.96 9.58 -53.58
CA CYS A 553 16.60 10.91 -53.59
C CYS A 553 17.91 10.94 -54.42
N LEU A 554 18.65 9.83 -54.50
CA LEU A 554 19.81 9.69 -55.38
C LEU A 554 19.46 9.58 -56.87
N SER A 555 18.18 9.37 -57.24
CA SER A 555 17.76 9.23 -58.63
C SER A 555 17.53 10.58 -59.35
N ASN A 556 17.40 11.69 -58.62
CA ASN A 556 17.14 13.02 -59.19
C ASN A 556 17.81 14.15 -58.39
N SER A 557 18.62 14.94 -59.10
CA SER A 557 19.29 16.20 -58.72
C SER A 557 20.65 16.13 -58.01
N ASP A 558 21.61 16.89 -58.55
CA ASP A 558 22.99 17.07 -58.08
C ASP A 558 23.08 17.88 -56.77
N LYS A 559 22.63 17.31 -55.65
CA LYS A 559 22.82 17.91 -54.32
C LYS A 559 23.62 17.00 -53.39
N LYS A 560 24.81 17.47 -53.02
CA LYS A 560 25.59 16.91 -51.91
C LYS A 560 24.74 16.97 -50.64
N ILE A 561 24.67 15.85 -49.93
CA ILE A 561 24.18 15.80 -48.55
C ILE A 561 25.42 15.79 -47.65
N ASP A 562 25.43 16.66 -46.65
CA ASP A 562 26.45 16.69 -45.63
C ASP A 562 26.02 15.81 -44.45
N CYS A 563 26.87 14.88 -44.02
CA CYS A 563 26.51 13.79 -43.10
C CYS A 563 27.18 13.91 -41.72
N GLU A 564 27.51 15.12 -41.26
CA GLU A 564 28.12 15.35 -39.94
C GLU A 564 27.21 15.04 -38.72
N GLY A 565 25.92 14.74 -38.93
CA GLY A 565 24.94 14.67 -37.82
C GLY A 565 24.63 13.28 -37.22
N PHE A 566 25.00 12.17 -37.86
CA PHE A 566 24.40 10.84 -37.55
C PHE A 566 25.40 9.67 -37.48
N VAL A 567 26.51 9.83 -36.77
CA VAL A 567 27.40 8.70 -36.40
C VAL A 567 27.83 8.79 -34.94
N THR A 568 27.05 8.23 -34.03
CA THR A 568 27.55 7.83 -32.71
C THR A 568 28.21 6.44 -32.82
N SER A 569 29.30 6.21 -32.09
CA SER A 569 30.14 5.00 -32.18
C SER A 569 29.37 3.68 -32.01
N ASN A 570 28.26 3.71 -31.27
CA ASN A 570 27.41 2.56 -30.97
C ASN A 570 26.66 2.01 -32.20
N VAL A 571 26.48 2.81 -33.26
CA VAL A 571 25.89 2.33 -34.53
C VAL A 571 26.90 1.46 -35.30
N CYS A 572 28.17 1.87 -35.31
CA CYS A 572 29.23 1.17 -36.03
C CYS A 572 29.63 -0.18 -35.41
N SER A 573 29.49 -0.34 -34.09
CA SER A 573 29.69 -1.65 -33.43
C SER A 573 28.60 -2.65 -33.81
N HIS A 574 27.34 -2.21 -33.81
CA HIS A 574 26.20 -3.10 -34.06
C HIS A 574 26.12 -3.55 -35.54
N ILE A 575 26.54 -2.70 -36.48
CA ILE A 575 26.66 -3.06 -37.91
C ILE A 575 27.69 -4.19 -38.12
N LYS A 576 28.79 -4.22 -37.34
CA LYS A 576 29.79 -5.29 -37.39
C LYS A 576 29.26 -6.62 -36.82
N GLU A 577 28.47 -6.59 -35.76
CA GLU A 577 27.84 -7.79 -35.19
C GLU A 577 26.83 -8.44 -36.14
N LEU A 578 26.18 -7.65 -37.00
CA LEU A 578 25.24 -8.11 -38.01
C LEU A 578 25.89 -8.68 -39.29
N GLY A 579 27.22 -8.82 -39.32
CA GLY A 579 27.96 -9.44 -40.43
C GLY A 579 28.23 -8.53 -41.64
N PHE A 580 27.94 -7.23 -41.53
CA PHE A 580 28.25 -6.27 -42.59
C PHE A 580 29.68 -5.72 -42.42
N TYR A 581 30.58 -6.17 -43.29
CA TYR A 581 31.92 -5.61 -43.40
C TYR A 581 31.88 -4.25 -44.10
N VAL A 582 32.01 -3.17 -43.32
CA VAL A 582 32.51 -1.90 -43.87
C VAL A 582 33.95 -2.16 -44.31
N GLY A 583 34.21 -2.09 -45.62
CA GLY A 583 35.49 -2.46 -46.20
C GLY A 583 36.67 -1.70 -45.58
N ASP A 584 37.83 -2.36 -45.51
CA ASP A 584 39.03 -1.83 -44.86
C ASP A 584 39.57 -0.56 -45.54
N SER A 585 39.08 0.59 -45.08
CA SER A 585 39.73 1.89 -45.28
C SER A 585 39.81 2.60 -43.95
N VAL A 586 41.03 2.73 -43.43
CA VAL A 586 41.33 3.60 -42.27
C VAL A 586 40.83 5.00 -42.61
N PHE A 587 39.86 5.51 -41.86
CA PHE A 587 39.44 6.90 -41.96
C PHE A 587 40.64 7.79 -41.65
N LYS A 588 41.10 8.53 -42.66
CA LYS A 588 41.91 9.73 -42.50
C LYS A 588 41.07 10.91 -42.96
N ASP A 589 41.14 12.00 -42.21
CA ASP A 589 40.33 13.18 -42.48
C ASP A 589 40.61 13.72 -43.89
N ASN A 590 39.54 13.86 -44.69
CA ASN A 590 39.41 14.55 -45.99
C ASN A 590 39.43 13.78 -47.32
N ASP A 591 39.53 12.44 -47.37
CA ASP A 591 39.47 11.73 -48.67
C ASP A 591 38.03 11.45 -49.16
N LYS A 592 37.75 11.87 -50.41
CA LYS A 592 36.45 11.66 -51.09
C LYS A 592 36.47 10.37 -51.91
N VAL A 593 35.52 9.47 -51.66
CA VAL A 593 35.38 8.19 -52.40
C VAL A 593 34.33 8.32 -53.50
N ASP A 594 34.69 7.99 -54.75
CA ASP A 594 33.79 7.94 -55.91
C ASP A 594 33.28 6.50 -56.12
N ILE A 595 31.99 6.26 -55.87
CA ILE A 595 31.38 4.93 -55.95
C ILE A 595 30.76 4.72 -57.34
N LYS A 596 31.58 4.28 -58.30
CA LYS A 596 31.09 3.71 -59.56
C LYS A 596 31.64 2.30 -59.82
N LYS A 597 30.69 1.39 -60.08
CA LYS A 597 30.83 -0.01 -60.51
C LYS A 597 31.17 -1.04 -59.41
N LYS A 598 30.13 -1.75 -58.94
CA LYS A 598 29.96 -3.19 -59.23
C LYS A 598 28.54 -3.66 -58.90
N ASN A 599 27.68 -3.70 -59.91
CA ASN A 599 26.50 -4.56 -59.88
C ASN A 599 26.95 -6.01 -60.12
N LYS A 600 26.84 -6.87 -59.11
CA LYS A 600 26.55 -8.31 -59.19
C LYS A 600 26.69 -8.94 -57.79
N PHE A 601 25.57 -9.38 -57.26
CA PHE A 601 25.33 -10.61 -56.48
C PHE A 601 24.07 -10.41 -55.63
N PHE A 602 22.94 -10.82 -56.20
CA PHE A 602 21.73 -11.19 -55.48
C PHE A 602 21.39 -12.61 -55.96
N ASP A 603 21.55 -13.55 -55.05
CA ASP A 603 20.80 -14.81 -54.87
C ASP A 603 21.06 -15.25 -53.41
#